data_AF-A0A3E0EIG5-F1
#
_entry.id   AF-A0A3E0EIG5-F1
#
_cell.length_a   1.000
_cell.length_b   1.000
_cell.length_c   1.000
_cell.angle_alpha   90.00
_cell.angle_beta   90.00
_cell.angle_gamma   90.00
#
_symmetry.space_group_name_H-M   'P 1'
#
loop_
_entity.id
_entity.type
_entity.pdbx_description
1 polymer ?
#
loop_
_entity_poly.entity_id
_entity_poly.type
_entity_poly.pdbx_seq_one_letter_code
_entity_poly.pdbx_strand_id
1 'polypeptide(L)'
;MGKITFDKVIIEADFLKSETMLFDKGNISIIKYFDFDHTTFDANNQDLLNGISGQSIIYCIWTGISPNNFSPKYIGHAGNKISRQRIRAHLTKKNEATGAQLDKIKEVLKQKKCIGISIITIEPPYMRKALEDWLIDKHSEILEWNAIGRRPQTKQTHNNNSTSIEQ
;
A
#
# COMPACT_ATOMS: atom_id res chain seq x y z
N MET A 1 21.81 -11.11 26.03
CA MET A 1 21.24 -11.21 24.66
C MET A 1 22.02 -10.29 23.75
N GLY A 2 22.53 -10.79 22.62
CA GLY A 2 23.16 -9.93 21.62
C GLY A 2 22.10 -9.07 20.92
N LYS A 3 22.34 -7.76 20.80
CA LYS A 3 21.51 -6.82 20.04
C LYS A 3 22.26 -6.44 18.77
N ILE A 4 21.66 -6.73 17.62
CA ILE A 4 22.14 -6.22 16.34
C ILE A 4 21.25 -5.03 15.97
N THR A 5 21.88 -3.96 15.51
CA THR A 5 21.18 -2.74 15.06
C THR A 5 21.50 -2.54 13.58
N PHE A 6 20.47 -2.35 12.77
CA PHE A 6 20.64 -1.92 11.39
C PHE A 6 20.71 -0.39 11.33
N ASP A 7 21.42 0.15 10.35
CA ASP A 7 21.46 1.59 10.14
C ASP A 7 20.10 2.07 9.62
N LYS A 8 19.36 2.75 10.50
CA LYS A 8 18.03 3.28 10.20
C LYS A 8 18.10 4.36 9.12
N VAL A 9 19.10 5.22 9.13
CA VAL A 9 19.20 6.37 8.20
C VAL A 9 19.37 5.87 6.78
N ILE A 10 20.24 4.87 6.59
CA ILE A 10 20.48 4.28 5.28
C ILE A 10 19.22 3.60 4.74
N ILE A 11 18.55 2.78 5.56
CA ILE A 11 17.35 2.04 5.14
C ILE A 11 16.19 3.00 4.84
N GLU A 12 15.96 3.99 5.70
CA GLU A 12 14.82 4.90 5.52
C GLU A 12 15.00 5.88 4.36
N ALA A 13 16.23 6.15 3.92
CA ALA A 13 16.47 6.94 2.71
C ALA A 13 15.83 6.29 1.47
N ASP A 14 16.01 4.97 1.29
CA ASP A 14 15.37 4.22 0.20
C ASP A 14 13.86 4.07 0.40
N PHE A 15 13.40 4.02 1.65
CA PHE A 15 11.96 3.95 1.95
C PHE A 15 11.26 5.27 1.60
N LEU A 16 11.87 6.42 1.89
CA LEU A 16 11.36 7.73 1.52
C LEU A 16 11.30 7.91 -0.01
N LYS A 17 12.30 7.41 -0.73
CA LYS A 17 12.27 7.38 -2.21
C LYS A 17 11.12 6.51 -2.71
N SER A 18 10.95 5.33 -2.13
CA SER A 18 9.87 4.39 -2.48
C SER A 18 8.49 4.98 -2.19
N GLU A 19 8.33 5.65 -1.05
CA GLU A 19 7.14 6.41 -0.69
C GLU A 19 6.81 7.48 -1.73
N THR A 20 7.78 8.32 -2.09
CA THR A 20 7.60 9.38 -3.09
C THR A 20 7.11 8.79 -4.40
N MET A 21 7.74 7.73 -4.89
CA MET A 21 7.32 7.06 -6.14
C MET A 21 5.92 6.44 -6.03
N LEU A 22 5.61 5.81 -4.89
CA LEU A 22 4.33 5.13 -4.67
C LEU A 22 3.17 6.12 -4.54
N PHE A 23 3.39 7.28 -3.92
CA PHE A 23 2.38 8.32 -3.69
C PHE A 23 2.32 9.40 -4.78
N ASP A 24 3.24 9.38 -5.75
CA ASP A 24 3.18 10.25 -6.91
C ASP A 24 1.94 9.91 -7.78
N LYS A 25 1.03 10.88 -7.91
CA LYS A 25 -0.18 10.76 -8.72
C LYS A 25 0.13 10.54 -10.20
N GLY A 26 1.29 10.98 -10.68
CA GLY A 26 1.76 10.72 -12.05
C GLY A 26 2.04 9.24 -12.33
N ASN A 27 2.30 8.44 -11.29
CA ASN A 27 2.55 7.00 -11.40
C ASN A 27 1.27 6.15 -11.26
N ILE A 28 0.10 6.77 -11.13
CA ILE A 28 -1.16 6.03 -10.98
C ILE A 28 -1.61 5.49 -12.35
N SER A 29 -1.67 4.17 -12.45
CA SER A 29 -2.38 3.47 -13.51
C SER A 29 -3.88 3.44 -13.19
N ILE A 30 -4.69 4.04 -14.06
CA ILE A 30 -6.16 3.99 -13.93
C ILE A 30 -6.62 2.57 -14.25
N ILE A 31 -7.37 1.96 -13.33
CA ILE A 31 -7.96 0.65 -13.55
C ILE A 31 -9.20 0.78 -14.43
N LYS A 32 -9.22 0.01 -15.51
CA LYS A 32 -10.29 0.02 -16.51
C LYS A 32 -11.31 -1.07 -16.22
N TYR A 33 -12.58 -0.67 -16.11
CA TYR A 33 -13.74 -1.55 -16.02
C TYR A 33 -14.77 -1.11 -17.05
N PHE A 34 -15.36 -2.04 -17.80
CA PHE A 34 -16.49 -1.73 -18.67
C PHE A 34 -17.77 -1.68 -17.83
N ASP A 35 -18.49 -0.56 -17.89
CA ASP A 35 -19.70 -0.28 -17.09
C ASP A 35 -19.56 -0.65 -15.60
N PHE A 36 -18.39 -0.35 -15.03
CA PHE A 36 -18.07 -0.67 -13.62
C PHE A 36 -18.15 -2.17 -13.26
N ASP A 37 -18.17 -3.06 -14.25
CA ASP A 37 -18.13 -4.49 -14.01
C ASP A 37 -16.70 -4.98 -13.77
N HIS A 38 -16.45 -5.36 -12.51
CA HIS A 38 -15.21 -5.96 -12.07
C HIS A 38 -14.79 -7.23 -12.82
N THR A 39 -15.69 -7.97 -13.45
CA THR A 39 -15.32 -9.20 -14.19
C THR A 39 -14.54 -8.90 -15.48
N THR A 40 -14.65 -7.68 -16.00
CA THR A 40 -13.97 -7.22 -17.22
C THR A 40 -12.51 -6.80 -16.99
N PHE A 41 -12.05 -6.84 -15.73
CA PHE A 41 -10.73 -6.37 -15.32
C PHE A 41 -9.57 -7.00 -16.12
N ASP A 42 -9.56 -8.33 -16.25
CA ASP A 42 -8.42 -9.03 -16.87
C ASP A 42 -8.25 -8.65 -18.35
N ALA A 43 -9.36 -8.47 -19.09
CA ALA A 43 -9.33 -8.08 -20.50
C ALA A 43 -8.85 -6.63 -20.68
N ASN A 44 -9.23 -5.74 -19.77
CA ASN A 44 -9.00 -4.31 -19.92
C ASN A 44 -7.66 -3.81 -19.32
N ASN A 45 -6.98 -4.64 -18.51
CA ASN A 45 -5.78 -4.23 -17.76
C ASN A 45 -4.60 -5.19 -17.99
N GLN A 46 -4.50 -5.80 -19.18
CA GLN A 46 -3.41 -6.74 -19.49
C GLN A 46 -2.02 -6.11 -19.37
N ASP A 47 -1.82 -4.88 -19.84
CA ASP A 47 -0.51 -4.21 -19.81
C ASP A 47 0.01 -4.07 -18.37
N LEU A 48 -0.86 -3.63 -17.46
CA LEU A 48 -0.57 -3.55 -16.03
C LEU A 48 -0.18 -4.93 -15.47
N LEU A 49 -0.98 -5.96 -15.78
CA LEU A 49 -0.75 -7.31 -15.27
C LEU A 49 0.52 -7.94 -15.82
N ASN A 50 0.87 -7.67 -17.08
CA ASN A 50 2.08 -8.14 -17.72
C ASN A 50 3.31 -7.43 -17.13
N GLY A 51 3.24 -6.12 -16.91
CA GLY A 51 4.32 -5.33 -16.33
C GLY A 51 4.75 -5.78 -14.93
N ILE A 52 3.82 -6.34 -14.14
CA ILE A 52 4.11 -6.85 -12.79
C ILE A 52 4.37 -8.35 -12.73
N SER A 53 4.25 -9.08 -13.85
CA SER A 53 4.39 -10.53 -13.86
C SER A 53 5.81 -10.95 -13.49
N GLY A 54 5.94 -11.83 -12.49
CA GLY A 54 7.25 -12.25 -12.00
C GLY A 54 7.99 -11.20 -11.18
N GLN A 55 7.34 -10.08 -10.83
CA GLN A 55 7.95 -8.99 -10.07
C GLN A 55 7.55 -8.99 -8.60
N SER A 56 8.53 -8.67 -7.77
CA SER A 56 8.37 -8.43 -6.35
C SER A 56 7.82 -7.03 -6.13
N ILE A 57 6.57 -6.86 -5.69
CA ILE A 57 5.94 -5.53 -5.73
C ILE A 57 5.43 -5.03 -4.37
N ILE A 58 5.37 -3.71 -4.24
CA ILE A 58 4.48 -2.97 -3.35
C ILE A 58 3.53 -2.16 -4.22
N TYR A 59 2.28 -2.02 -3.78
CA TYR A 59 1.27 -1.27 -4.49
C TYR A 59 0.39 -0.47 -3.54
N CYS A 60 -0.13 0.65 -4.05
CA CYS A 60 -1.15 1.45 -3.38
C CYS A 60 -2.41 1.49 -4.25
N ILE A 61 -3.56 1.17 -3.66
CA ILE A 61 -4.88 1.30 -4.29
C ILE A 61 -5.43 2.68 -3.97
N TRP A 62 -5.94 3.34 -5.01
CA TRP A 62 -6.49 4.68 -4.97
C TRP A 62 -7.96 4.66 -5.36
N THR A 63 -8.74 5.59 -4.81
CA THR A 63 -10.14 5.80 -5.21
C THR A 63 -10.46 7.27 -5.29
N GLY A 64 -11.40 7.65 -6.16
CA GLY A 64 -11.79 9.04 -6.36
C GLY A 64 -13.04 9.15 -7.22
N ILE A 65 -13.71 10.29 -7.16
CA ILE A 65 -14.85 10.60 -8.05
C ILE A 65 -14.38 10.69 -9.50
N SER A 66 -13.15 11.16 -9.71
CA SER A 66 -12.43 11.19 -10.97
C SER A 66 -10.95 10.88 -10.73
N PRO A 67 -10.16 10.58 -11.78
CA PRO A 67 -8.73 10.36 -11.64
C PRO A 67 -7.96 11.53 -11.01
N ASN A 68 -8.43 12.76 -11.18
CA ASN A 68 -7.81 13.97 -10.59
C ASN A 68 -7.97 14.02 -9.06
N ASN A 69 -8.99 13.33 -8.53
CA ASN A 69 -9.38 13.35 -7.12
C ASN A 69 -9.02 12.05 -6.41
N PHE A 70 -8.01 11.32 -6.89
CA PHE A 70 -7.55 10.12 -6.22
C PHE A 70 -7.00 10.40 -4.81
N SER A 71 -7.46 9.55 -3.89
CA SER A 71 -7.01 9.44 -2.51
C SER A 71 -6.54 8.00 -2.26
N PRO A 72 -5.41 7.81 -1.55
CA PRO A 72 -4.89 6.49 -1.25
C PRO A 72 -5.81 5.80 -0.24
N LYS A 73 -5.95 4.48 -0.36
CA LYS A 73 -6.86 3.70 0.48
C LYS A 73 -6.19 2.49 1.11
N TYR A 74 -5.35 1.80 0.35
CA TYR A 74 -4.76 0.54 0.77
C TYR A 74 -3.34 0.39 0.23
N ILE A 75 -2.39 0.04 1.08
CA ILE A 75 -1.08 -0.46 0.67
C ILE A 75 -1.02 -1.96 0.90
N GLY A 76 -0.46 -2.67 -0.08
CA GLY A 76 -0.17 -4.09 0.02
C GLY A 76 1.14 -4.44 -0.68
N HIS A 77 1.64 -5.65 -0.41
CA HIS A 77 2.77 -6.22 -1.13
C HIS A 77 2.43 -7.57 -1.77
N ALA A 78 3.28 -8.01 -2.70
CA ALA A 78 3.21 -9.35 -3.26
C ALA A 78 4.58 -9.94 -3.60
N GLY A 79 4.68 -11.25 -3.39
CA GLY A 79 5.72 -12.12 -3.93
C GLY A 79 5.78 -12.09 -5.47
N ASN A 80 6.96 -12.25 -6.06
CA ASN A 80 7.13 -12.40 -7.51
C ASN A 80 6.24 -13.49 -8.14
N LYS A 81 6.06 -14.61 -7.44
CA LYS A 81 5.21 -15.73 -7.90
C LYS A 81 3.71 -15.41 -7.94
N ILE A 82 3.26 -14.41 -7.17
CA ILE A 82 1.83 -14.16 -6.92
C ILE A 82 1.40 -12.72 -7.20
N SER A 83 2.24 -11.86 -7.76
CA SER A 83 1.94 -10.43 -7.99
C SER A 83 0.61 -10.21 -8.73
N ARG A 84 0.44 -10.85 -9.90
CA ARG A 84 -0.82 -10.78 -10.67
C ARG A 84 -2.01 -11.33 -9.90
N GLN A 85 -1.83 -12.47 -9.22
CA GLN A 85 -2.89 -13.09 -8.44
C GLN A 85 -3.33 -12.18 -7.30
N ARG A 86 -2.39 -11.49 -6.65
CA ARG A 86 -2.66 -10.56 -5.56
C ARG A 86 -3.46 -9.35 -6.06
N ILE A 87 -3.04 -8.71 -7.14
CA ILE A 87 -3.80 -7.58 -7.72
C ILE A 87 -5.21 -8.02 -8.14
N ARG A 88 -5.34 -9.18 -8.79
CA ARG A 88 -6.65 -9.76 -9.13
C ARG A 88 -7.52 -10.02 -7.92
N ALA A 89 -6.94 -10.53 -6.83
CA ALA A 89 -7.68 -10.83 -5.60
C ALA A 89 -8.30 -9.57 -4.99
N HIS A 90 -7.63 -8.42 -5.10
CA HIS A 90 -8.19 -7.15 -4.67
C HIS A 90 -9.22 -6.59 -5.66
N LEU A 91 -8.96 -6.69 -6.97
CA LEU A 91 -9.67 -5.89 -7.98
C LEU A 91 -10.79 -6.62 -8.74
N THR A 92 -10.85 -7.96 -8.73
CA THR A 92 -11.83 -8.70 -9.54
C THR A 92 -12.23 -10.08 -9.00
N LYS A 93 -11.30 -10.88 -8.48
CA LYS A 93 -11.53 -12.30 -8.17
C LYS A 93 -11.65 -12.52 -6.67
N LYS A 94 -12.75 -13.14 -6.24
CA LYS A 94 -12.89 -13.58 -4.85
C LYS A 94 -11.85 -14.66 -4.61
N ASN A 95 -10.88 -14.36 -3.76
CA ASN A 95 -9.98 -15.33 -3.18
C ASN A 95 -10.23 -15.31 -1.67
N GLU A 96 -10.36 -16.46 -1.03
CA GLU A 96 -10.52 -16.58 0.42
C GLU A 96 -9.26 -16.15 1.19
N ALA A 97 -8.20 -15.76 0.48
CA ALA A 97 -7.03 -15.11 1.05
C ALA A 97 -7.42 -13.94 1.97
N THR A 98 -6.97 -14.03 3.22
CA THR A 98 -7.19 -13.01 4.24
C THR A 98 -6.60 -11.67 3.78
N GLY A 99 -7.39 -10.60 3.89
CA GLY A 99 -6.95 -9.23 3.59
C GLY A 99 -7.20 -8.74 2.15
N ALA A 100 -7.86 -9.51 1.28
CA ALA A 100 -8.37 -8.98 0.01
C ALA A 100 -9.37 -7.83 0.25
N GLN A 101 -9.39 -6.83 -0.65
CA GLN A 101 -10.24 -5.63 -0.53
C GLN A 101 -11.39 -5.62 -1.54
N LEU A 102 -11.75 -6.78 -2.11
CA LEU A 102 -12.68 -6.88 -3.22
C LEU A 102 -14.07 -6.31 -2.90
N ASP A 103 -14.57 -6.52 -1.69
CA ASP A 103 -15.89 -5.99 -1.31
C ASP A 103 -15.89 -4.46 -1.28
N LYS A 104 -14.79 -3.83 -0.84
CA LYS A 104 -14.62 -2.38 -0.87
C LYS A 104 -14.52 -1.86 -2.31
N ILE A 105 -13.80 -2.58 -3.17
CA ILE A 105 -13.72 -2.27 -4.60
C ILE A 105 -15.10 -2.32 -5.26
N LYS A 106 -15.89 -3.38 -5.00
CA LYS A 106 -17.27 -3.49 -5.50
C LYS A 106 -18.13 -2.33 -5.04
N GLU A 107 -17.98 -1.89 -3.79
CA GLU A 107 -18.72 -0.75 -3.26
C GLU A 107 -18.33 0.56 -3.94
N VAL A 108 -17.04 0.79 -4.19
CA VAL A 108 -16.55 1.96 -4.97
C VAL A 108 -17.11 1.95 -6.39
N LEU A 109 -17.15 0.79 -7.04
CA LEU A 109 -17.70 0.62 -8.39
C LEU A 109 -19.22 0.87 -8.44
N LYS A 110 -19.98 0.40 -7.45
CA LYS A 110 -21.42 0.70 -7.33
C LYS A 110 -21.70 2.20 -7.23
N GLN A 111 -20.81 2.92 -6.56
CA GLN A 111 -20.86 4.39 -6.44
C GLN A 111 -20.35 5.11 -7.70
N LYS A 112 -20.04 4.37 -8.78
CA LYS A 112 -19.51 4.88 -10.05
C LYS A 112 -18.23 5.72 -9.89
N LYS A 113 -17.41 5.37 -8.90
CA LYS A 113 -16.11 6.01 -8.63
C LYS A 113 -15.00 5.33 -9.41
N CYS A 114 -13.93 6.08 -9.67
CA CYS A 114 -12.72 5.58 -10.30
C CYS A 114 -11.84 4.85 -9.30
N ILE A 115 -11.07 3.88 -9.81
CA ILE A 115 -10.03 3.16 -9.07
C ILE A 115 -8.70 3.35 -9.80
N GLY A 116 -7.65 3.63 -9.05
CA GLY A 116 -6.27 3.70 -9.54
C GLY A 116 -5.37 2.76 -8.76
N ILE A 117 -4.22 2.44 -9.33
CA ILE A 117 -3.15 1.74 -8.63
C ILE A 117 -1.79 2.33 -8.99
N SER A 118 -0.94 2.55 -8.00
CA SER A 118 0.49 2.78 -8.21
C SER A 118 1.25 1.54 -7.73
N ILE A 119 2.30 1.16 -8.45
CA ILE A 119 3.06 -0.07 -8.19
C ILE A 119 4.54 0.23 -8.34
N ILE A 120 5.33 -0.24 -7.38
CA ILE A 120 6.79 -0.24 -7.46
C ILE A 120 7.33 -1.66 -7.31
N THR A 121 8.40 -1.95 -8.03
CA THR A 121 9.15 -3.20 -7.91
C THR A 121 10.22 -3.04 -6.83
N ILE A 122 10.38 -4.05 -5.98
CA ILE A 122 11.28 -4.07 -4.83
C ILE A 122 12.34 -5.14 -5.02
N GLU A 123 13.59 -4.70 -5.00
CA GLU A 123 14.79 -5.52 -4.98
C GLU A 123 15.68 -5.03 -3.82
N PRO A 124 16.09 -5.90 -2.88
CA PRO A 124 15.82 -7.34 -2.85
C PRO A 124 14.40 -7.69 -2.37
N PRO A 125 13.81 -8.82 -2.82
CA PRO A 125 12.40 -9.14 -2.59
C PRO A 125 11.99 -9.21 -1.11
N TYR A 126 12.91 -9.55 -0.22
CA TYR A 126 12.62 -9.65 1.21
C TYR A 126 12.35 -8.29 1.88
N MET A 127 12.74 -7.17 1.27
CA MET A 127 12.53 -5.83 1.82
C MET A 127 11.07 -5.34 1.72
N ARG A 128 10.25 -5.98 0.86
CA ARG A 128 8.85 -5.58 0.64
C ARG A 128 8.04 -5.47 1.93
N LYS A 129 8.20 -6.42 2.85
CA LYS A 129 7.39 -6.46 4.07
C LYS A 129 7.78 -5.35 5.04
N ALA A 130 9.08 -5.11 5.22
CA ALA A 130 9.56 -4.02 6.05
C ALA A 130 9.11 -2.65 5.53
N LEU A 131 9.19 -2.44 4.21
CA LEU A 131 8.73 -1.22 3.57
C LEU A 131 7.19 -1.07 3.64
N GLU A 132 6.41 -2.13 3.42
CA GLU A 132 4.95 -2.10 3.60
C GLU A 132 4.58 -1.70 5.04
N ASP A 133 5.17 -2.34 6.04
CA ASP A 133 4.90 -2.04 7.45
C ASP A 133 5.23 -0.58 7.79
N TRP A 134 6.36 -0.08 7.30
CA TRP A 134 6.79 1.31 7.50
C TRP A 134 5.82 2.30 6.83
N LEU A 135 5.38 2.02 5.60
CA LEU A 135 4.42 2.87 4.89
C LEU A 135 3.04 2.88 5.57
N ILE A 136 2.56 1.73 6.04
CA ILE A 136 1.26 1.63 6.72
C ILE A 136 1.30 2.37 8.07
N ASP A 137 2.38 2.22 8.84
CA ASP A 137 2.54 2.89 10.13
C ASP A 137 2.57 4.42 9.96
N LYS A 138 3.34 4.90 8.97
CA LYS A 138 3.52 6.32 8.69
C LYS A 138 2.25 7.02 8.16
N HIS A 139 1.39 6.31 7.43
CA HIS A 139 0.21 6.85 6.73
C HIS A 139 -1.11 6.25 7.20
N SER A 140 -1.13 5.74 8.44
CA SER A 140 -2.28 5.03 9.00
C SER A 140 -3.58 5.85 9.01
N GLU A 141 -3.47 7.18 9.04
CA GLU A 141 -4.56 8.14 9.07
C GLU A 141 -5.25 8.31 7.71
N ILE A 142 -4.55 8.05 6.59
CA ILE A 142 -5.12 8.15 5.24
C ILE A 142 -5.43 6.77 4.63
N LEU A 143 -4.78 5.70 5.09
CA LEU A 143 -4.94 4.33 4.59
C LEU A 143 -6.09 3.57 5.28
N GLU A 144 -7.31 4.09 5.13
CA GLU A 144 -8.54 3.56 5.78
C GLU A 144 -8.83 2.07 5.51
N TRP A 145 -8.24 1.45 4.48
CA TRP A 145 -8.46 0.04 4.17
C TRP A 145 -7.39 -0.90 4.69
N ASN A 146 -6.23 -0.38 5.09
CA ASN A 146 -5.32 -1.16 5.90
C ASN A 146 -5.99 -1.36 7.26
N ALA A 147 -6.22 -2.63 7.63
CA ALA A 147 -6.73 -2.92 8.97
C ALA A 147 -5.82 -2.20 9.96
N ILE A 148 -6.42 -1.54 10.97
CA ILE A 148 -5.69 -0.95 12.08
C ILE A 148 -5.07 -2.12 12.85
N GLY A 149 -3.96 -2.66 12.35
CA GLY A 149 -3.01 -3.47 13.07
C GLY A 149 -2.31 -2.52 14.02
N ARG A 150 -3.07 -2.05 15.02
CA ARG A 150 -2.63 -1.18 16.09
C ARG A 150 -1.46 -1.91 16.78
N ARG A 151 -0.22 -1.68 16.34
CA ARG A 151 0.87 -1.71 17.30
C ARG A 151 0.55 -0.54 18.22
N PRO A 152 0.27 -0.76 19.51
CA PRO A 152 0.11 0.36 20.42
C PRO A 152 1.38 1.21 20.30
N GLN A 153 1.22 2.48 19.92
CA GLN A 153 2.33 3.42 20.00
C GLN A 153 2.85 3.36 21.43
N THR A 154 4.07 2.83 21.62
CA THR A 154 4.79 3.02 22.87
C THR A 154 4.93 4.52 23.03
N LYS A 155 4.14 5.10 23.93
CA LYS A 155 4.30 6.48 24.37
C LYS A 155 5.77 6.63 24.77
N GLN A 156 6.55 7.37 23.99
CA GLN A 156 7.79 7.93 24.50
C GLN A 156 7.37 8.90 25.60
N THR A 157 7.46 8.45 26.84
CA THR A 157 7.43 9.32 28.00
C THR A 157 8.63 10.25 27.87
N HIS A 158 8.38 11.48 27.42
CA HIS A 158 9.28 12.58 27.70
C HIS A 158 9.29 12.79 29.22
N ASN A 159 10.26 12.18 29.89
CA ASN A 159 10.61 12.53 31.26
C ASN A 159 11.26 13.91 31.23
N ASN A 160 10.45 14.95 31.40
CA ASN A 160 10.94 16.26 31.81
C ASN A 160 11.29 16.16 33.31
N ASN A 161 12.54 15.86 33.61
CA ASN A 161 13.10 16.17 34.93
C ASN A 161 13.33 17.68 34.99
N SER A 162 12.35 18.40 35.52
CA SER A 162 12.56 19.75 36.06
C SER A 162 13.33 19.59 37.38
N THR A 163 14.61 19.93 37.34
CA THR A 163 15.43 20.08 38.54
C THR A 163 14.96 21.32 39.29
N SER A 164 14.27 21.13 40.42
CA SER A 164 14.17 22.16 41.45
C SER A 164 15.56 22.32 42.06
N ILE A 165 16.18 23.49 41.90
CA ILE A 165 17.26 23.94 42.77
C ILE A 165 16.65 25.01 43.65
N GLU A 166 16.37 24.64 44.90
CA GLU A 166 16.30 25.57 46.01
C GLU A 166 17.70 26.11 46.28
N GLN A 167 17.85 27.44 46.25
CA GLN A 167 18.57 28.25 47.22
C GLN A 167 18.27 29.73 46.97
#